data_AF-A0A0L0S8N0-F1
#
_entry.id   AF-A0A0L0S8N0-F1
#
_cell.length_a   1.000
_cell.length_b   1.000
_cell.length_c   1.000
_cell.angle_alpha   90.00
_cell.angle_beta   90.00
_cell.angle_gamma   90.00
#
_symmetry.space_group_name_H-M   'P 1'
#
loop_
_entity.id
_entity.type
_entity.pdbx_description
1 polymer ?
#
loop_
_entity_poly.entity_id
_entity_poly.type
_entity_poly.pdbx_seq_one_letter_code
_entity_poly.pdbx_strand_id
1 'polypeptide(L)'
;MSSLDSFLKRLRADEAPTIDLEAGGRLRARAKNAPSIDLDDGATRATSMLGAEQRAAIDAVLKGKHVLIHGPGGTGKTYLIEQLRRELRRCGKKVEVTASTGIAAVNVKGRTVHSWSQVLWDKPIAFWPDASPDDFGPSKNSRYNLPDVLIIDEISMLSADFMDKLDKRLRYRYVYVSLLC
;
A
#
# COMPACT_ATOMS: atom_id res chain seq x y z
N MET A 1 -11.31 6.30 -15.59
CA MET A 1 -12.01 6.40 -14.30
C MET A 1 -12.92 5.21 -14.01
N SER A 2 -13.63 4.59 -14.98
CA SER A 2 -14.62 3.53 -14.71
C SER A 2 -14.14 2.23 -14.04
N SER A 3 -12.87 1.84 -14.19
CA SER A 3 -12.43 0.52 -13.71
C SER A 3 -11.74 0.49 -12.36
N LEU A 4 -11.05 1.56 -11.96
CA LEU A 4 -10.53 1.66 -10.59
C LEU A 4 -11.72 1.74 -9.62
N ASP A 5 -12.74 2.54 -9.95
CA ASP A 5 -13.97 2.65 -9.17
C ASP A 5 -14.70 1.30 -9.05
N SER A 6 -14.75 0.52 -10.14
CA SER A 6 -15.38 -0.81 -10.14
C SER A 6 -14.60 -1.83 -9.30
N PHE A 7 -13.27 -1.72 -9.28
CA PHE A 7 -12.41 -2.54 -8.43
C PHE A 7 -12.55 -2.15 -6.95
N LEU A 8 -12.50 -0.84 -6.65
CA LEU A 8 -12.65 -0.33 -5.29
C LEU A 8 -14.01 -0.69 -4.70
N LYS A 9 -15.10 -0.57 -5.47
CA LYS A 9 -16.44 -1.05 -5.06
C LYS A 9 -16.47 -2.54 -4.72
N ARG A 10 -15.76 -3.37 -5.49
CA ARG A 10 -15.71 -4.83 -5.26
C ARG A 10 -14.93 -5.20 -4.00
N LEU A 11 -13.92 -4.42 -3.65
CA LEU A 11 -13.19 -4.58 -2.40
C LEU A 11 -13.94 -4.08 -1.17
N ARG A 12 -15.16 -3.53 -1.30
CA ARG A 12 -15.77 -2.67 -0.29
C ARG A 12 -14.88 -1.48 0.09
N ALA A 13 -13.97 -1.11 -0.81
CA ALA A 13 -13.11 0.06 -0.69
C ALA A 13 -13.80 1.34 -1.21
N ASP A 14 -15.04 1.25 -1.69
CA ASP A 14 -15.94 2.39 -1.82
C ASP A 14 -16.37 2.95 -0.44
N GLU A 15 -16.31 2.14 0.62
CA GLU A 15 -16.35 2.60 2.02
C GLU A 15 -14.94 2.87 2.60
N ALA A 16 -13.87 2.62 1.83
CA ALA A 16 -12.53 2.93 2.28
C ALA A 16 -12.42 4.44 2.49
N PRO A 17 -11.86 4.90 3.61
CA PRO A 17 -11.52 6.30 3.74
C PRO A 17 -10.56 6.67 2.60
N THR A 18 -11.01 7.58 1.74
CA THR A 18 -10.12 8.31 0.84
C THR A 18 -9.49 9.43 1.65
N ILE A 19 -8.16 9.47 1.64
CA ILE A 19 -7.39 10.42 2.41
C ILE A 19 -6.56 11.24 1.44
N ASP A 20 -6.90 12.52 1.35
CA ASP A 20 -6.17 13.50 0.55
C ASP A 20 -5.03 14.07 1.38
N LEU A 21 -3.80 13.89 0.92
CA LEU A 21 -2.60 14.47 1.52
C LEU A 21 -2.37 15.86 0.92
N GLU A 22 -2.37 16.88 1.78
CA GLU A 22 -2.13 18.26 1.37
C GLU A 22 -0.64 18.61 1.29
N ALA A 23 -0.28 19.43 0.30
CA ALA A 23 1.08 19.96 0.13
C ALA A 23 1.34 21.09 1.15
N GLY A 24 1.60 20.70 2.41
CA GLY A 24 1.73 21.69 3.49
C GLY A 24 2.54 21.27 4.71
N GLY A 25 2.86 19.98 4.85
CA GLY A 25 3.68 19.49 5.95
C GLY A 25 5.18 19.78 5.77
N ARG A 26 5.58 21.04 5.54
CA ARG A 26 7.00 21.41 5.71
C ARG A 26 7.38 21.12 7.16
N LEU A 27 8.27 20.15 7.35
CA LEU A 27 9.06 19.93 8.55
C LEU A 27 9.58 21.28 9.08
N ARG A 28 8.91 21.88 10.06
CA ARG A 28 9.49 22.96 10.85
C ARG A 28 10.48 22.34 11.83
N ALA A 29 11.69 22.08 11.35
CA ALA A 29 12.84 21.92 12.22
C ALA A 29 13.16 23.27 12.88
N ARG A 30 12.45 23.61 13.96
CA ARG A 30 12.89 24.64 14.91
C ARG A 30 12.20 24.48 16.26
N ALA A 31 12.82 23.71 17.14
CA ALA A 31 12.64 23.87 18.58
C ALA A 31 14.03 24.15 19.17
N LYS A 32 14.36 25.44 19.33
CA LYS A 32 15.42 25.86 20.25
C LYS A 32 14.77 25.83 21.64
N ASN A 33 15.29 25.00 22.53
CA ASN A 33 14.82 24.67 23.89
C ASN A 33 13.72 23.61 23.97
N ALA A 34 14.15 22.34 24.07
CA ALA A 34 13.37 21.27 24.70
C ALA A 34 14.25 20.62 25.78
N PRO A 35 13.69 20.27 26.95
CA PRO A 35 14.47 19.76 28.09
C PRO A 35 15.02 18.36 27.78
N SER A 36 16.20 18.06 28.33
CA SER A 36 16.87 16.76 28.23
C SER A 36 16.07 15.70 29.00
N ILE A 37 15.49 14.74 28.28
CA ILE A 37 14.97 13.50 28.84
C ILE A 37 15.61 12.35 28.06
N ASP A 38 16.30 11.50 28.81
CA ASP A 38 17.08 10.37 28.32
C ASP A 38 16.20 9.11 28.11
N LEU A 39 16.40 8.50 26.92
CA LEU A 39 16.18 7.10 26.49
C LEU A 39 14.74 6.60 26.26
N ASP A 40 14.29 6.46 24.99
CA ASP A 40 14.57 5.29 24.13
C ASP A 40 13.92 5.44 22.71
N ASP A 41 14.72 5.10 21.70
CA ASP A 41 14.49 4.86 20.26
C ASP A 41 13.77 5.86 19.32
N GLY A 42 14.45 6.19 18.22
CA GLY A 42 14.09 7.15 17.17
C GLY A 42 12.74 6.94 16.46
N ALA A 43 11.99 5.91 16.82
CA ALA A 43 10.61 5.70 16.40
C ALA A 43 9.68 6.83 16.88
N THR A 44 9.88 7.29 18.13
CA THR A 44 9.05 8.32 18.78
C THR A 44 9.20 9.70 18.11
N ARG A 45 10.38 10.02 17.56
CA ARG A 45 10.64 11.26 16.82
C ARG A 45 10.04 11.26 15.40
N ALA A 46 9.94 10.10 14.75
CA ALA A 46 9.34 10.01 13.42
C ALA A 46 7.81 10.16 13.49
N THR A 47 7.17 9.57 14.49
CA THR A 47 5.70 9.61 14.64
C THR A 47 5.18 11.00 15.01
N SER A 48 6.00 11.83 15.68
CA SER A 48 5.66 13.22 16.00
C SER A 48 5.71 14.18 14.79
N MET A 49 6.24 13.73 13.65
CA MET A 49 6.35 14.53 12.41
C MET A 49 5.23 14.26 11.39
N LEU A 50 4.32 13.31 11.67
CA LEU A 50 3.22 12.98 10.77
C LEU A 50 2.12 14.05 10.78
N GLY A 51 1.68 14.44 9.58
CA GLY A 51 0.48 15.25 9.38
C GLY A 51 -0.78 14.55 9.90
N ALA A 52 -1.87 15.29 10.05
CA ALA A 52 -3.13 14.74 10.56
C ALA A 52 -3.68 13.66 9.62
N GLU A 53 -3.59 13.90 8.32
CA GLU A 53 -4.06 13.05 7.22
C GLU A 53 -3.23 11.76 7.15
N GLN A 54 -1.90 11.88 7.23
CA GLN A 54 -0.99 10.74 7.28
C GLN A 54 -1.24 9.85 8.50
N ARG A 55 -1.51 10.45 9.67
CA ARG A 55 -1.86 9.71 10.89
C ARG A 55 -3.20 9.01 10.75
N ALA A 56 -4.21 9.67 10.19
CA ALA A 56 -5.51 9.07 9.89
C ALA A 56 -5.38 7.86 8.95
N ALA A 57 -4.48 7.94 7.96
CA ALA A 57 -4.21 6.82 7.06
C ALA A 57 -3.60 5.63 7.80
N ILE A 58 -2.58 5.86 8.63
CA ILE A 58 -1.98 4.80 9.45
C ILE A 58 -3.03 4.15 10.35
N ASP A 59 -3.82 4.96 11.06
CA ASP A 59 -4.84 4.44 11.98
C ASP A 59 -5.93 3.62 11.27
N ALA A 60 -6.36 4.04 10.08
CA ALA A 60 -7.33 3.29 9.28
C ALA A 60 -6.76 1.93 8.82
N VAL A 61 -5.52 1.91 8.34
CA VAL A 61 -4.84 0.68 7.91
C VAL A 61 -4.62 -0.27 9.09
N LEU A 62 -4.18 0.24 10.25
CA LEU A 62 -4.00 -0.56 11.47
C LEU A 62 -5.31 -1.19 11.97
N LYS A 63 -6.45 -0.52 11.73
CA LYS A 63 -7.80 -1.06 12.01
C LYS A 63 -8.28 -2.09 10.97
N GLY A 64 -7.46 -2.41 9.99
CA GLY A 64 -7.79 -3.40 8.96
C GLY A 64 -8.63 -2.86 7.81
N LYS A 65 -8.74 -1.53 7.65
CA LYS A 65 -9.51 -0.92 6.55
C LYS A 65 -8.63 -0.78 5.30
N HIS A 66 -9.20 -1.07 4.14
CA HIS A 66 -8.61 -0.61 2.88
C HIS A 66 -8.57 0.92 2.89
N VAL A 67 -7.54 1.52 2.31
CA VAL A 67 -7.33 2.98 2.27
C VAL A 67 -6.84 3.40 0.89
N LEU A 68 -7.50 4.42 0.35
CA LEU A 68 -7.05 5.13 -0.84
C LEU A 68 -6.41 6.44 -0.41
N ILE A 69 -5.19 6.70 -0.86
CA ILE A 69 -4.42 7.88 -0.49
C ILE A 69 -4.14 8.65 -1.76
N HIS A 70 -4.68 9.86 -1.84
CA HIS A 70 -4.36 10.80 -2.92
C HIS A 70 -3.41 11.86 -2.41
N GLY A 71 -2.62 12.42 -3.30
CA GLY A 71 -1.93 13.66 -3.03
C GLY A 71 -0.88 13.94 -4.10
N PRO A 72 -0.61 15.21 -4.42
CA PRO A 72 0.37 15.55 -5.45
C PRO A 72 1.80 15.08 -5.12
N GLY A 73 2.71 15.22 -6.08
CA GLY A 73 4.14 15.04 -5.83
C GLY A 73 4.61 15.94 -4.68
N GLY A 74 5.45 15.40 -3.78
CA GLY A 74 6.01 16.16 -2.66
C GLY A 74 5.18 16.19 -1.37
N THR A 75 4.05 15.48 -1.28
CA THR A 75 3.20 15.38 -0.07
C THR A 75 3.66 14.31 0.94
N GLY A 76 4.79 13.64 0.66
CA GLY A 76 5.36 12.65 1.57
C GLY A 76 4.73 11.26 1.47
N LYS A 77 4.10 10.89 0.34
CA LYS A 77 3.57 9.53 0.07
C LYS A 77 4.59 8.42 0.37
N THR A 78 5.82 8.54 -0.15
CA THR A 78 6.90 7.57 0.12
C THR A 78 7.26 7.50 1.59
N TYR A 79 7.24 8.62 2.31
CA TYR A 79 7.48 8.64 3.75
C TYR A 79 6.35 7.93 4.52
N LEU A 80 5.09 8.16 4.12
CA LEU A 80 3.93 7.48 4.68
C LEU A 80 4.00 5.96 4.47
N ILE A 81 4.41 5.49 3.29
CA ILE A 81 4.62 4.06 3.02
C ILE A 81 5.63 3.46 4.01
N GLU A 82 6.76 4.13 4.24
CA GLU A 82 7.79 3.64 5.16
C GLU A 82 7.26 3.60 6.61
N GLN A 83 6.49 4.59 7.04
CA GLN A 83 5.86 4.58 8.36
C GLN A 83 4.82 3.47 8.49
N LEU A 84 3.94 3.29 7.51
CA LEU A 84 2.97 2.20 7.46
C LEU A 84 3.65 0.84 7.57
N ARG A 85 4.69 0.61 6.75
CA ARG A 85 5.50 -0.61 6.76
C ARG A 85 6.09 -0.87 8.13
N ARG A 86 6.63 0.16 8.79
CA ARG A 86 7.22 0.05 10.13
C ARG A 86 6.17 -0.31 11.19
N GLU A 87 5.07 0.43 11.26
CA GLU A 87 4.02 0.22 12.26
C GLU A 87 3.36 -1.14 12.11
N LEU A 88 3.01 -1.54 10.88
CA LEU A 88 2.42 -2.84 10.59
C LEU A 88 3.35 -4.00 10.96
N ARG A 89 4.66 -3.89 10.66
CA ARG A 89 5.65 -4.89 11.06
C ARG A 89 5.80 -4.97 12.58
N ARG A 90 5.72 -3.82 13.28
CA ARG A 90 5.71 -3.79 14.75
C ARG A 90 4.49 -4.51 15.33
N CYS A 91 3.35 -4.47 14.61
CA CYS A 91 2.16 -5.27 14.92
C CYS A 91 2.24 -6.74 14.43
N GLY A 92 3.40 -7.21 13.97
CA GLY A 92 3.60 -8.58 13.51
C GLY A 92 2.98 -8.90 12.13
N LYS A 93 2.58 -7.88 11.37
CA LYS A 93 1.99 -8.06 10.03
C LYS A 93 3.06 -8.26 8.96
N LYS A 94 2.81 -9.20 8.05
CA LYS A 94 3.57 -9.34 6.80
C LYS A 94 3.12 -8.24 5.84
N VAL A 95 4.03 -7.33 5.49
CA VAL A 95 3.73 -6.21 4.59
C VAL A 95 4.53 -6.39 3.31
N GLU A 96 3.83 -6.40 2.18
CA GLU A 96 4.46 -6.25 0.87
C GLU A 96 4.24 -4.82 0.37
N VAL A 97 5.33 -4.19 -0.09
CA VAL A 97 5.31 -2.90 -0.75
C VAL A 97 5.60 -3.11 -2.22
N THR A 98 4.70 -2.63 -3.07
CA THR A 98 4.78 -2.75 -4.52
C THR A 98 4.51 -1.41 -5.19
N ALA A 99 4.84 -1.32 -6.47
CA ALA A 99 4.44 -0.19 -7.32
C ALA A 99 4.06 -0.67 -8.72
N SER A 100 3.42 0.20 -9.52
CA SER A 100 3.03 -0.13 -10.90
C SER A 100 4.22 -0.23 -11.86
N THR A 101 5.28 0.58 -11.66
CA THR A 101 6.48 0.64 -12.53
C THR A 101 7.78 0.30 -11.80
N GLY A 102 8.82 -0.04 -12.56
CA GLY A 102 10.14 -0.38 -11.99
C GLY A 102 10.79 0.78 -11.23
N ILE A 103 10.72 2.00 -11.76
CA ILE A 103 11.31 3.19 -11.11
C ILE A 103 10.55 3.50 -9.81
N ALA A 104 9.22 3.48 -9.83
CA ALA A 104 8.41 3.68 -8.62
C ALA A 104 8.70 2.60 -7.56
N ALA A 105 8.85 1.35 -7.98
CA ALA A 105 9.17 0.24 -7.08
C ALA A 105 10.51 0.44 -6.35
N VAL A 106 11.53 0.97 -7.03
CA VAL A 106 12.81 1.32 -6.41
C VAL A 106 12.63 2.40 -5.35
N ASN A 107 11.84 3.44 -5.63
CA ASN A 107 11.62 4.55 -4.71
C ASN A 107 10.96 4.12 -3.40
N VAL A 108 10.07 3.11 -3.46
CA VAL A 108 9.40 2.56 -2.28
C VAL A 108 10.11 1.33 -1.69
N LYS A 109 11.33 1.02 -2.18
CA LYS A 109 12.15 -0.13 -1.76
C LYS A 109 11.38 -1.46 -1.82
N GLY A 110 10.58 -1.60 -2.88
CA GLY A 110 9.74 -2.76 -3.15
C GLY A 110 10.06 -3.39 -4.49
N ARG A 111 9.05 -4.02 -5.09
CA ARG A 111 9.11 -4.57 -6.45
C ARG A 111 7.84 -4.21 -7.22
N THR A 112 7.81 -4.42 -8.53
CA THR A 112 6.58 -4.16 -9.28
C THR A 112 5.47 -5.12 -8.85
N VAL A 113 4.24 -4.63 -8.83
CA VAL A 113 3.06 -5.46 -8.51
C VAL A 113 2.92 -6.63 -9.50
N HIS A 114 3.34 -6.43 -10.76
CA HIS A 114 3.40 -7.48 -11.78
C HIS A 114 4.39 -8.59 -11.39
N SER A 115 5.63 -8.23 -11.04
CA SER A 115 6.65 -9.20 -10.62
C SER A 115 6.26 -9.90 -9.31
N TRP A 116 5.66 -9.17 -8.38
CA TRP A 116 5.19 -9.73 -7.12
C TRP A 116 4.05 -10.74 -7.30
N SER A 117 3.02 -10.33 -8.04
CA SER A 117 1.79 -11.10 -8.19
C SER A 117 1.98 -12.34 -9.05
N GLN A 118 3.01 -12.38 -9.91
CA GLN A 118 3.19 -13.45 -10.90
C GLN A 118 1.94 -13.68 -11.76
N VAL A 119 1.11 -12.64 -11.91
CA VAL A 119 -0.10 -12.71 -12.73
C VAL A 119 0.34 -12.74 -14.19
N LEU A 120 -0.02 -13.81 -14.88
CA LEU A 120 0.24 -13.97 -16.31
C LEU A 120 -0.61 -12.97 -17.10
N TRP A 121 0.04 -11.89 -17.56
CA TRP A 121 -0.59 -10.78 -18.28
C TRP A 121 -1.25 -11.23 -19.60
N ASP A 122 -0.64 -12.19 -20.29
CA ASP A 122 -1.04 -12.69 -21.60
C ASP A 122 -2.25 -13.64 -21.56
N LYS A 123 -2.67 -14.08 -20.36
CA LYS A 123 -3.79 -15.02 -20.21
C LYS A 123 -5.10 -14.26 -19.94
N PRO A 124 -6.17 -14.52 -20.72
CA PRO A 124 -7.50 -13.97 -20.44
C PRO A 124 -7.98 -14.38 -19.05
N ILE A 125 -8.74 -13.51 -18.38
CA ILE A 125 -9.30 -13.81 -17.05
C ILE A 125 -10.24 -15.03 -17.04
N ALA A 126 -10.74 -15.45 -18.21
CA ALA A 126 -11.53 -16.66 -18.44
C ALA A 126 -10.71 -17.97 -18.40
N PHE A 127 -9.38 -17.89 -18.36
CA PHE A 127 -8.49 -19.00 -17.96
C PHE A 127 -8.31 -19.11 -16.45
N TRP A 128 -8.94 -18.20 -15.69
CA TRP A 128 -8.86 -18.12 -14.24
C TRP A 128 -10.19 -18.42 -13.49
N PRO A 129 -11.20 -19.14 -14.04
CA PRO A 129 -12.22 -19.74 -13.22
C PRO A 129 -11.54 -20.91 -12.51
N ASP A 130 -11.54 -20.87 -11.18
CA ASP A 130 -10.90 -21.89 -10.34
C ASP A 130 -9.36 -21.89 -10.31
N ALA A 131 -8.71 -20.75 -10.54
CA ALA A 131 -7.25 -20.61 -10.46
C ALA A 131 -6.67 -21.29 -9.20
N SER A 132 -6.05 -22.43 -9.45
CA SER A 132 -5.34 -23.27 -8.50
C SER A 132 -4.02 -22.60 -8.14
N PRO A 133 -3.38 -22.97 -7.01
CA PRO A 133 -2.04 -22.47 -6.66
C PRO A 133 -1.00 -22.65 -7.79
N ASP A 134 -1.22 -23.64 -8.66
CA ASP A 134 -0.33 -24.04 -9.75
C ASP A 134 -0.43 -23.14 -11.00
N ASP A 135 -1.48 -22.32 -11.11
CA ASP A 135 -1.65 -21.37 -12.21
C ASP A 135 -0.76 -20.12 -12.05
N PHE A 136 -0.09 -19.98 -10.92
CA PHE A 136 0.76 -18.85 -10.57
C PHE A 136 2.25 -19.17 -10.75
N GLY A 137 2.67 -19.46 -11.98
CA GLY A 137 4.08 -19.69 -12.33
C GLY A 137 4.77 -20.82 -11.54
N PRO A 138 6.06 -21.07 -11.78
CA PRO A 138 6.78 -22.20 -11.16
C PRO A 138 6.97 -22.08 -9.63
N SER A 139 6.53 -20.98 -9.00
CA SER A 139 6.62 -20.79 -7.55
C SER A 139 5.44 -21.45 -6.82
N LYS A 140 5.48 -22.79 -6.74
CA LYS A 140 4.46 -23.67 -6.11
C LYS A 140 4.15 -23.42 -4.62
N ASN A 141 4.71 -22.37 -3.99
CA ASN A 141 4.47 -22.02 -2.59
C ASN A 141 3.71 -20.69 -2.39
N SER A 142 3.25 -20.03 -3.46
CA SER A 142 2.82 -18.63 -3.36
C SER A 142 1.53 -18.36 -2.57
N ARG A 143 0.65 -19.37 -2.38
CA ARG A 143 -0.54 -19.23 -1.50
C ARG A 143 -0.18 -19.07 -0.01
N TYR A 144 0.94 -19.65 0.44
CA TYR A 144 1.29 -19.66 1.87
C TYR A 144 2.11 -18.44 2.31
N ASN A 145 2.53 -17.57 1.38
CA ASN A 145 3.32 -16.38 1.68
C ASN A 145 2.66 -15.09 1.19
N LEU A 146 1.33 -15.06 1.16
CA LEU A 146 0.60 -13.82 0.93
C LEU A 146 0.80 -12.88 2.14
N PRO A 147 1.03 -11.57 1.90
CA PRO A 147 1.20 -10.59 2.95
C PRO A 147 -0.15 -10.33 3.63
N ASP A 148 -0.16 -9.91 4.88
CA ASP A 148 -1.38 -9.41 5.53
C ASP A 148 -1.82 -8.06 4.95
N VAL A 149 -0.85 -7.25 4.50
CA VAL A 149 -1.07 -5.92 3.92
C VAL A 149 -0.30 -5.78 2.61
N LEU A 150 -1.00 -5.36 1.56
CA LEU A 150 -0.42 -5.02 0.27
C LEU A 150 -0.50 -3.50 0.06
N ILE A 151 0.66 -2.88 -0.09
CA ILE A 151 0.80 -1.47 -0.46
C ILE A 151 1.13 -1.39 -1.95
N ILE A 152 0.40 -0.58 -2.71
CA ILE A 152 0.60 -0.37 -4.14
C ILE A 152 0.75 1.13 -4.39
N ASP A 153 1.97 1.53 -4.73
CA ASP A 153 2.25 2.90 -5.20
C ASP A 153 1.93 3.04 -6.70
N GLU A 154 1.50 4.24 -7.10
CA GLU A 154 1.11 4.57 -8.47
C GLU A 154 0.01 3.66 -9.04
N ILE A 155 -1.03 3.40 -8.25
CA ILE A 155 -2.12 2.48 -8.61
C ILE A 155 -2.93 2.98 -9.83
N SER A 156 -2.94 4.30 -10.07
CA SER A 156 -3.63 4.92 -11.20
C SER A 156 -3.11 4.44 -12.56
N MET A 157 -1.87 3.93 -12.60
CA MET A 157 -1.26 3.38 -13.81
C MET A 157 -1.64 1.91 -14.08
N LEU A 158 -2.35 1.25 -13.16
CA LEU A 158 -2.77 -0.14 -13.33
C LEU A 158 -4.08 -0.23 -14.11
N SER A 159 -4.15 -1.21 -15.01
CA SER A 159 -5.34 -1.44 -15.82
C SER A 159 -6.44 -2.14 -15.01
N ALA A 160 -7.67 -1.87 -15.43
CA ALA A 160 -8.88 -2.59 -15.08
C ALA A 160 -8.71 -4.11 -14.90
N ASP A 161 -8.27 -4.74 -15.99
CA ASP A 161 -8.14 -6.19 -16.11
C ASP A 161 -7.05 -6.74 -15.17
N PHE A 162 -5.94 -6.00 -15.02
CA PHE A 162 -4.90 -6.39 -14.08
C PHE A 162 -5.41 -6.37 -12.65
N MET A 163 -6.15 -5.33 -12.28
CA MET A 163 -6.74 -5.19 -10.96
C MET A 163 -7.76 -6.32 -10.67
N ASP A 164 -8.58 -6.69 -11.65
CA ASP A 164 -9.51 -7.83 -11.53
C ASP A 164 -8.78 -9.17 -11.34
N LYS A 165 -7.67 -9.39 -12.05
CA LYS A 165 -6.81 -10.56 -11.86
C LYS A 165 -6.11 -10.55 -10.49
N LEU A 166 -5.69 -9.37 -10.05
CA LEU A 166 -5.05 -9.16 -8.75
C LEU A 166 -6.02 -9.48 -7.60
N ASP A 167 -7.26 -9.00 -7.67
CA ASP A 167 -8.32 -9.32 -6.69
C ASP A 167 -8.55 -10.84 -6.58
N LYS A 168 -8.67 -11.52 -7.73
CA LYS A 168 -8.83 -12.99 -7.77
C LYS A 168 -7.68 -13.74 -7.09
N ARG A 169 -6.45 -13.25 -7.22
CA ARG A 169 -5.28 -13.81 -6.53
C ARG A 169 -5.34 -13.57 -5.01
N LEU A 170 -5.94 -12.46 -4.61
CA LEU A 170 -5.93 -11.93 -3.25
C LEU A 170 -7.19 -12.20 -2.43
N ARG A 171 -8.22 -12.87 -2.96
CA ARG A 171 -9.42 -13.34 -2.23
C ARG A 171 -9.62 -12.80 -0.79
N TYR A 172 -10.38 -11.70 -0.68
CA TYR A 172 -11.11 -11.20 0.50
C TYR A 172 -10.38 -10.90 1.83
N ARG A 173 -9.06 -11.08 1.98
CA ARG A 173 -8.42 -11.02 3.33
C ARG A 173 -7.34 -9.97 3.55
N TYR A 174 -7.10 -9.06 2.60
CA TYR A 174 -5.93 -8.17 2.66
C TYR A 174 -6.26 -6.71 2.79
N VAL A 175 -5.53 -6.01 3.64
CA VAL A 175 -5.62 -4.56 3.71
C VAL A 175 -4.89 -3.96 2.51
N TYR A 176 -5.57 -3.12 1.74
CA TYR A 176 -5.01 -2.43 0.58
C TYR A 176 -4.67 -1.01 0.97
N VAL A 177 -3.43 -0.61 0.69
CA VAL A 177 -3.06 0.80 0.70
C VAL A 177 -2.70 1.19 -0.71
N SER A 178 -3.55 2.01 -1.30
CA SER A 178 -3.46 2.39 -2.71
C SER A 178 -3.11 3.86 -2.78
N LEU A 179 -1.99 4.20 -3.41
CA LEU A 179 -1.53 5.58 -3.52
C LEU A 179 -1.74 6.07 -4.96
N LEU A 180 -2.51 7.14 -5.10
CA LEU A 180 -2.68 7.88 -6.34
C LEU A 180 -1.83 9.15 -6.31
N CYS A 181 -1.19 9.43 -7.44
CA CYS A 181 -0.59 10.72 -7.74
C CYS A 181 -1.65 11.71 -8.24
#